data_AF-A0AAX4IDK8-F1
#
_entry.id   AF-A0AAX4IDK8-F1
#
_cell.length_a   1.000
_cell.length_b   1.000
_cell.length_c   1.000
_cell.angle_alpha   90.00
_cell.angle_beta   90.00
_cell.angle_gamma   90.00
#
_symmetry.space_group_name_H-M   'P 1'
#
loop_
_entity.id
_entity.type
_entity.pdbx_description
1 polymer ?
#
loop_
_entity_poly.entity_id
_entity_poly.type
_entity_poly.pdbx_seq_one_letter_code
_entity_poly.pdbx_strand_id
1 'polypeptide(L)'
;MLSCAMAFANDLERLREVFNRVSRKPLGFGALAGNPFIIDREAISAELGFDGLLWNSMADVADRDFVTETLQWGFILMQHISGWPKDLTTPPASSVWRASPTPTPLAAR
;
A
#
# COMPACT_ATOMS: atom_id res chain seq x y z
N MET A 1 -8.47 -11.31 -15.16
CA MET A 1 -7.55 -12.28 -14.49
C MET A 1 -6.07 -11.86 -14.49
N LEU A 2 -5.37 -11.74 -15.63
CA LEU A 2 -3.96 -11.26 -15.66
C LEU A 2 -3.79 -9.83 -15.12
N SER A 3 -4.81 -8.98 -15.28
CA SER A 3 -4.85 -7.61 -14.76
C SER A 3 -4.83 -7.56 -13.22
N CYS A 4 -5.69 -8.34 -12.55
CA CYS A 4 -5.71 -8.41 -11.08
C CYS A 4 -4.44 -9.01 -10.50
N ALA A 5 -3.85 -10.00 -11.17
CA ALA A 5 -2.60 -10.61 -10.74
C ALA A 5 -1.43 -9.58 -10.74
N MET A 6 -1.33 -8.75 -11.79
CA MET A 6 -0.33 -7.68 -11.83
C MET A 6 -0.60 -6.58 -10.78
N ALA A 7 -1.86 -6.23 -10.52
CA ALA A 7 -2.21 -5.25 -9.49
C ALA A 7 -1.73 -5.68 -8.09
N PHE A 8 -1.97 -6.95 -7.71
CA PHE A 8 -1.50 -7.50 -6.43
C PHE A 8 0.02 -7.64 -6.37
N ALA A 9 0.68 -7.98 -7.48
CA ALA A 9 2.14 -8.03 -7.53
C ALA A 9 2.76 -6.64 -7.28
N ASN A 10 2.19 -5.60 -7.90
CA ASN A 10 2.60 -4.22 -7.68
C ASN A 10 2.33 -3.76 -6.24
N ASP A 11 1.20 -4.14 -5.64
CA ASP A 11 0.92 -3.82 -4.24
C ASP A 11 1.93 -4.47 -3.28
N LEU A 12 2.35 -5.70 -3.57
CA LEU A 12 3.37 -6.39 -2.78
C LEU A 12 4.72 -5.67 -2.85
N GLU A 13 5.11 -5.20 -4.04
CA GLU A 13 6.33 -4.42 -4.22
C GLU A 13 6.27 -3.09 -3.46
N ARG A 14 5.14 -2.38 -3.57
CA ARG A 14 4.88 -1.15 -2.80
C ARG A 14 4.92 -1.40 -1.29
N LEU A 15 4.41 -2.54 -0.81
CA LEU A 15 4.50 -2.92 0.61
C LEU A 15 5.95 -3.06 1.05
N ARG A 16 6.80 -3.71 0.25
CA ARG A 16 8.23 -3.89 0.57
C ARG A 16 8.95 -2.55 0.65
N GLU A 17 8.65 -1.63 -0.25
CA GLU A 17 9.21 -0.28 -0.21
C GLU A 17 8.75 0.51 1.02
N VAL A 18 7.46 0.47 1.35
CA VAL A 18 6.91 1.13 2.55
C VAL A 18 7.52 0.51 3.80
N PHE A 19 7.65 -0.82 3.86
CA PHE A 19 8.27 -1.50 4.99
C PHE A 19 9.72 -1.03 5.23
N ASN A 20 10.52 -0.88 4.18
CA ASN A 20 11.89 -0.38 4.28
C ASN A 20 11.99 1.11 4.68
N ARG A 21 10.96 1.92 4.40
CA ARG A 21 10.90 3.33 4.81
C ARG A 21 10.45 3.46 6.27
N VAL A 22 9.46 2.67 6.67
CA VAL A 22 8.87 2.65 8.02
C VAL A 22 9.77 1.96 9.05
N SER A 23 10.65 1.05 8.63
CA SER A 23 11.60 0.36 9.51
C SER A 23 12.76 1.22 10.03
N ARG A 24 12.67 2.56 9.92
CA ARG A 24 13.64 3.52 10.48
C ARG A 24 13.19 3.94 11.88
N LYS A 25 14.11 3.88 12.86
CA LYS A 25 13.78 3.97 14.29
C LYS A 25 13.39 5.34 14.80
N PRO A 26 12.35 5.39 15.67
CA PRO A 26 12.17 6.45 16.67
C PRO A 26 12.77 6.18 18.05
N LEU A 27 13.34 5.00 18.28
CA LEU A 27 13.73 4.60 19.62
C LEU A 27 14.98 5.35 20.13
N GLY A 28 14.88 5.93 21.32
CA GLY A 28 15.98 6.59 22.03
C GLY A 28 15.85 8.11 22.13
N PHE A 29 14.87 8.72 21.48
CA PHE A 29 14.47 10.08 21.80
C PHE A 29 13.44 10.01 22.93
N GLY A 30 13.73 10.64 24.07
CA GLY A 30 12.67 10.92 25.05
C GLY A 30 11.56 11.77 24.43
N ALA A 31 10.60 12.25 25.23
CA ALA A 31 9.38 12.89 24.74
C ALA A 31 9.56 14.05 23.72
N LEU A 32 10.72 14.73 23.62
CA LEU A 32 10.93 15.79 22.62
C LEU A 32 12.42 16.15 22.33
N ALA A 33 13.33 16.02 23.30
CA ALA A 33 14.68 16.61 23.25
C ALA A 33 15.82 15.63 23.54
N GLY A 34 15.62 14.34 23.26
CA GLY A 34 16.58 13.29 23.62
C GLY A 34 16.46 12.84 25.08
N ASN A 35 17.21 11.79 25.40
CA ASN A 35 17.22 11.20 26.73
C ASN A 35 18.38 11.82 27.55
N PRO A 36 18.17 12.26 28.82
CA PRO A 36 19.27 12.66 29.70
C PRO A 36 20.24 11.52 30.04
N PHE A 37 19.83 10.27 29.84
CA PHE A 37 20.71 9.11 29.96
C PHE A 37 21.54 8.94 28.68
N ILE A 38 22.86 8.78 28.84
CA ILE A 38 23.80 8.43 27.75
C ILE A 38 23.47 6.99 27.33
N ILE A 39 22.52 6.87 26.41
CA ILE A 39 22.09 5.58 25.86
C ILE A 39 22.77 5.39 24.52
N ASP A 40 23.40 4.23 24.33
CA ASP A 40 23.87 3.78 23.04
C ASP A 40 22.67 3.37 22.16
N ARG A 41 22.40 4.21 21.17
CA ARG A 41 21.23 4.08 20.29
C ARG A 41 21.48 3.09 19.17
N GLU A 42 22.74 2.89 18.80
CA GLU A 42 23.17 1.92 17.78
C GLU A 42 23.13 0.50 18.32
N ALA A 43 23.41 0.31 19.62
CA ALA A 43 23.23 -0.98 20.29
C ALA A 43 21.74 -1.37 20.37
N ILE A 44 20.88 -0.48 20.87
CA ILE A 44 19.44 -0.74 20.96
C ILE A 44 18.86 -0.91 19.56
N SER A 45 19.23 0.01 18.64
CA SER A 45 19.52 -0.26 17.22
C SER A 45 19.35 -1.69 16.72
N ALA A 46 20.49 -2.35 16.76
CA ALA A 46 20.71 -3.71 16.33
C ALA A 46 19.87 -4.73 17.11
N GLU A 47 19.65 -4.53 18.41
CA GLU A 47 18.91 -5.50 19.24
C GLU A 47 17.44 -5.63 18.82
N LEU A 48 16.77 -4.53 18.47
CA LEU A 48 15.40 -4.59 17.95
C LEU A 48 15.31 -4.85 16.44
N GLY A 49 16.43 -4.94 15.73
CA GLY A 49 16.44 -5.30 14.30
C GLY A 49 15.87 -4.24 13.35
N PHE A 50 16.04 -2.94 13.66
CA PHE A 50 15.68 -1.88 12.71
C PHE A 50 16.87 -1.50 11.84
N ASP A 51 16.58 -1.10 10.60
CA ASP A 51 17.57 -0.90 9.52
C ASP A 51 18.25 0.48 9.53
N GLY A 52 17.86 1.40 10.42
CA GLY A 52 18.48 2.72 10.47
C GLY A 52 18.05 3.60 11.64
N LEU A 53 18.92 4.56 11.98
CA LEU A 53 18.67 5.59 12.99
C LEU A 53 18.16 6.88 12.37
N LEU A 54 17.12 7.46 12.98
CA LEU A 54 16.74 8.85 12.72
C LEU A 54 17.63 9.79 13.54
N TRP A 55 18.31 10.72 12.86
CA TRP A 55 19.30 11.61 13.48
C TRP A 55 18.69 12.77 14.27
N ASN A 56 17.42 13.11 14.02
CA ASN A 56 16.77 14.28 14.61
C ASN A 56 15.61 13.88 15.54
N SER A 57 15.69 14.28 16.81
CA SER A 57 14.70 13.96 17.86
C SER A 57 13.32 14.50 17.60
N MET A 58 13.29 15.71 17.07
CA MET A 58 12.08 16.50 16.93
C MET A 58 11.34 16.09 15.66
N ALA A 59 12.09 15.78 14.60
CA ALA A 59 11.53 15.17 13.41
C ALA A 59 10.92 13.81 13.76
N ASP A 60 11.63 13.00 14.54
CA ASP A 60 11.22 11.64 14.88
C ASP A 60 9.93 11.54 15.72
N VAL A 61 9.80 12.33 16.79
CA VAL A 61 8.57 12.34 17.62
C VAL A 61 7.37 12.95 16.86
N ALA A 62 7.65 13.84 15.91
CA ALA A 62 6.61 14.48 15.10
C ALA A 62 6.26 13.69 13.84
N ASP A 63 7.11 12.74 13.42
CA ASP A 63 6.95 12.02 12.17
C ASP A 63 5.77 11.05 12.29
N ARG A 64 4.78 11.26 11.42
CA ARG A 64 3.60 10.40 11.28
C ARG A 64 3.51 9.82 9.89
N ASP A 65 4.56 9.99 9.08
CA ASP A 65 4.58 9.57 7.68
C ASP A 65 4.40 8.05 7.57
N PHE A 66 4.86 7.28 8.55
CA PHE A 66 4.61 5.84 8.61
C PHE A 66 3.12 5.48 8.67
N VAL A 67 2.29 6.27 9.36
CA VAL A 67 0.85 6.03 9.47
C VAL A 67 0.17 6.37 8.14
N THR A 68 0.50 7.51 7.56
CA THR A 68 -0.08 7.94 6.28
C THR A 68 0.34 7.04 5.12
N GLU A 69 1.60 6.61 5.05
CA GLU A 69 2.05 5.69 4.01
C GLU A 69 1.42 4.30 4.14
N THR A 70 1.32 3.75 5.36
CA THR A 70 0.68 2.44 5.58
C THR A 70 -0.82 2.49 5.28
N LEU A 71 -1.52 3.57 5.67
CA LEU A 71 -2.92 3.77 5.32
C LEU A 71 -3.12 3.91 3.81
N GLN A 72 -2.25 4.67 3.13
CA GLN A 72 -2.32 4.83 1.68
C GLN A 72 -2.10 3.50 0.94
N TRP A 73 -1.16 2.68 1.40
CA TRP A 73 -0.98 1.33 0.87
C TRP A 73 -2.22 0.46 1.08
N GLY A 74 -2.76 0.45 2.31
CA GLY A 74 -3.96 -0.34 2.64
C GLY A 74 -5.20 0.08 1.85
N PHE A 75 -5.37 1.38 1.59
CA PHE A 75 -6.46 1.89 0.76
C PHE A 75 -6.38 1.36 -0.67
N ILE A 76 -5.19 1.39 -1.29
CA ILE A 76 -4.99 0.91 -2.66
C ILE A 76 -5.21 -0.61 -2.75
N LEU A 77 -4.69 -1.37 -1.79
CA LEU A 77 -4.97 -2.81 -1.70
C LEU A 77 -6.48 -3.08 -1.63
N MET A 78 -7.20 -2.32 -0.80
CA MET A 78 -8.65 -2.47 -0.66
C MET A 78 -9.41 -2.12 -1.95
N GLN A 79 -8.95 -1.13 -2.72
CA GLN A 79 -9.51 -0.82 -4.04
C GLN A 79 -9.34 -1.98 -5.03
N HIS A 80 -8.16 -2.60 -5.06
CA HIS A 80 -7.91 -3.76 -5.91
C HIS A 80 -8.75 -4.97 -5.50
N ILE A 81 -8.91 -5.21 -4.20
CA ILE A 81 -9.82 -6.26 -3.67
C ILE A 81 -11.28 -5.96 -4.07
N SER A 82 -11.73 -4.71 -3.96
CA SER A 82 -13.10 -4.32 -4.31
C SER A 82 -13.41 -4.48 -5.80
N GLY A 83 -12.43 -4.27 -6.68
CA GLY A 83 -12.58 -4.45 -8.13
C GLY A 83 -12.61 -5.91 -8.59
N TRP A 84 -12.09 -6.84 -7.79
CA TRP A 84 -11.91 -8.25 -8.18
C TRP A 84 -13.24 -9.00 -8.46
N PRO A 85 -14.30 -8.90 -7.63
CA PRO A 85 -15.58 -9.55 -7.91
C PRO A 85 -16.26 -8.99 -9.16
N LYS A 86 -15.99 -7.72 -9.49
CA LYS A 86 -16.57 -7.07 -10.67
C LYS A 86 -15.97 -7.64 -11.96
N ASP A 87 -14.67 -7.95 -11.99
CA ASP A 87 -14.04 -8.65 -13.13
C ASP A 87 -14.58 -10.08 -13.29
N LEU A 88 -14.90 -10.76 -12.19
CA LEU A 88 -15.49 -12.11 -12.23
C LEU A 88 -16.93 -12.13 -12.77
N THR A 89 -17.73 -11.13 -12.39
CA THR A 89 -19.17 -11.08 -12.71
C THR A 89 -19.44 -10.49 -14.09
N THR A 90 -18.51 -9.69 -14.63
CA THR A 90 -18.72 -9.04 -15.94
C THR A 90 -18.64 -10.09 -17.04
N PRO A 91 -19.73 -10.35 -17.78
CA PRO A 91 -19.71 -11.34 -18.83
C PRO A 91 -18.84 -10.82 -19.99
N PRO A 92 -18.15 -11.70 -20.74
CA PRO A 92 -17.25 -11.28 -21.81
C PRO A 92 -18.01 -10.44 -22.84
N ALA A 93 -17.38 -9.40 -23.38
CA ALA A 93 -18.04 -8.47 -24.31
C ALA A 93 -18.76 -9.17 -25.48
N SER A 94 -18.26 -10.34 -25.92
CA SER A 94 -18.89 -11.18 -26.96
C SER A 94 -20.26 -11.76 -26.57
N SER A 95 -20.55 -11.89 -25.28
CA SER A 95 -21.85 -12.33 -24.76
C SER A 95 -22.85 -11.19 -24.57
N VAL A 96 -22.36 -9.95 -24.38
CA VAL A 96 -23.19 -8.75 -24.29
C VAL A 96 -23.86 -8.43 -25.64
N TRP A 97 -23.12 -8.56 -26.75
CA TRP A 97 -23.66 -8.42 -28.11
C TRP A 97 -24.72 -9.47 -28.48
N ARG A 98 -24.73 -10.61 -27.78
CA ARG A 98 -25.71 -11.68 -28.03
C ARG A 98 -27.06 -11.43 -27.32
N ALA A 99 -27.08 -10.53 -26.34
CA ALA A 99 -28.27 -10.18 -25.56
C ALA A 99 -28.95 -8.89 -26.05
N SER A 100 -28.28 -8.05 -26.85
CA SER A 100 -28.94 -6.93 -27.51
C SER A 100 -29.87 -7.46 -28.61
N PRO A 101 -31.15 -7.05 -28.68
CA PRO A 101 -32.00 -7.41 -29.80
C PRO A 101 -31.34 -6.87 -31.08
N THR A 102 -30.93 -7.78 -31.95
CA THR A 102 -30.44 -7.44 -33.28
C THR A 102 -31.49 -6.56 -33.96
N PRO A 103 -31.15 -5.38 -34.51
CA PRO A 103 -32.09 -4.62 -35.31
C PRO A 103 -32.48 -5.51 -36.50
N THR A 104 -33.75 -5.90 -36.54
CA THR A 104 -34.34 -6.69 -37.63
C THR A 104 -34.17 -5.92 -38.94
N PRO A 105 -33.62 -6.54 -40.00
CA PRO A 105 -33.55 -5.92 -41.32
C PRO A 105 -34.91 -6.05 -42.00
N LEU A 106 -35.87 -5.23 -41.58
CA LEU A 106 -37.23 -5.20 -42.16
C LEU A 106 -37.65 -3.78 -42.55
N ALA A 107 -36.69 -3.00 -43.08
CA ALA A 107 -36.91 -1.69 -43.69
C ALA A 107 -36.26 -1.59 -45.09
N ALA A 108 -36.21 -2.71 -45.82
CA ALA A 108 -35.72 -2.77 -47.19
C ALA A 108 -36.53 -3.78 -48.01
N ARG A 109 -37.83 -3.55 -48.14
CA ARG A 109 -38.68 -4.03 -49.24
C ARG A 109 -40.07 -3.42 -49.16
#